data_AF-A0A3D0QGX4-F1
#
_entry.id   AF-A0A3D0QGX4-F1
#
_cell.length_a   1.000
_cell.length_b   1.000
_cell.length_c   1.000
_cell.angle_alpha   90.00
_cell.angle_beta   90.00
_cell.angle_gamma   90.00
#
_symmetry.space_group_name_H-M   'P 1'
#
loop_
_entity.id
_entity.type
_entity.pdbx_description
1 polymer ?
#
loop_
_entity_poly.entity_id
_entity_poly.type
_entity_poly.pdbx_seq_one_letter_code
_entity_poly.pdbx_strand_id
1 'polypeptide(L)'
;KFVLQHAFGGYTTNLPLQWMIDEDVMFAHTINGRPLETDHGGPMRVITPRRYAWKGAKWIRGLEFLPKDKPGFWEANGYSNTADPWKDERFW
;
A
#
# COMPACT_ATOMS: atom_id res chain seq x y z
N LYS A 1 -0.95 -9.99 12.82
CA LYS A 1 -0.72 -10.50 11.45
C LYS A 1 -0.68 -9.30 10.52
N PHE A 2 0.29 -9.27 9.61
CA PHE A 2 0.56 -8.13 8.73
C PHE A 2 0.78 -8.64 7.30
N VAL A 3 0.67 -7.74 6.33
CA VAL A 3 0.95 -7.98 4.93
C VAL A 3 1.98 -6.96 4.48
N LEU A 4 3.11 -7.43 3.96
CA LEU A 4 4.10 -6.60 3.27
C LEU A 4 3.83 -6.68 1.76
N GLN A 5 3.55 -5.53 1.17
CA GLN A 5 3.41 -5.37 -0.26
C GLN A 5 4.79 -5.18 -0.90
N HIS A 6 5.10 -5.95 -1.92
CA HIS A 6 6.34 -5.85 -2.69
C HIS A 6 6.04 -5.22 -4.06
N ALA A 7 6.78 -4.18 -4.44
CA ALA A 7 6.68 -3.57 -5.76
C ALA A 7 7.94 -3.85 -6.61
N PHE A 8 7.80 -3.69 -7.92
CA PHE A 8 8.97 -3.54 -8.79
C PHE A 8 9.79 -2.30 -8.39
N GLY A 9 11.11 -2.37 -8.55
CA GLY A 9 12.03 -1.31 -8.10
C GLY A 9 12.41 -1.38 -6.61
N GLY A 10 12.02 -2.43 -5.90
CA GLY A 10 12.43 -2.68 -4.50
C GLY A 10 11.64 -1.91 -3.45
N TYR A 11 10.62 -1.14 -3.85
CA TYR A 11 9.72 -0.48 -2.92
C TYR A 11 8.87 -1.49 -2.14
N THR A 12 8.66 -1.21 -0.85
CA THR A 12 7.78 -1.98 0.03
C THR A 12 6.91 -1.07 0.89
N THR A 13 5.72 -1.53 1.26
CA THR A 13 4.86 -0.92 2.29
C THR A 13 4.07 -2.00 3.01
N ASN A 14 3.74 -1.77 4.27
CA ASN A 14 3.16 -2.76 5.16
C ASN A 14 1.77 -2.35 5.65
N LEU A 15 0.87 -3.31 5.87
CA LEU A 15 -0.42 -3.05 6.51
C LEU A 15 -0.76 -4.18 7.51
N PRO A 16 -1.45 -3.87 8.62
CA PRO A 16 -2.20 -4.87 9.35
C PRO A 16 -3.10 -5.67 8.40
N LEU A 17 -3.13 -7.00 8.54
CA LEU A 17 -3.94 -7.87 7.67
C LEU A 17 -5.41 -7.44 7.67
N GLN A 18 -5.94 -7.05 8.83
CA GLN A 18 -7.32 -6.58 8.98
C GLN A 18 -7.64 -5.36 8.10
N TRP A 19 -6.67 -4.48 7.82
CA TRP A 19 -6.87 -3.34 6.92
C TRP A 19 -6.72 -3.74 5.46
N MET A 20 -5.83 -4.69 5.15
CA MET A 20 -5.65 -5.18 3.78
C MET A 20 -6.89 -5.92 3.23
N ILE A 21 -7.76 -6.40 4.11
CA ILE A 21 -9.02 -7.08 3.78
C ILE A 21 -10.25 -6.18 3.97
N ASP A 22 -10.06 -4.88 4.20
CA ASP A 22 -11.18 -3.93 4.20
C ASP A 22 -11.88 -3.95 2.83
N GLU A 23 -13.20 -3.81 2.82
CA GLU A 23 -14.06 -3.93 1.64
C GLU A 23 -13.73 -2.96 0.50
N ASP A 24 -13.07 -1.84 0.83
CA ASP A 24 -12.72 -0.77 -0.10
C ASP A 24 -11.25 -0.85 -0.58
N VAL A 25 -10.49 -1.84 -0.11
CA VAL A 25 -9.13 -2.10 -0.61
C VAL A 25 -9.17 -2.86 -1.93
N MET A 26 -8.46 -2.34 -2.92
CA MET A 26 -8.53 -2.85 -4.29
C MET A 26 -7.16 -3.08 -4.90
N PHE A 27 -7.06 -4.17 -5.67
CA PHE A 27 -6.02 -4.35 -6.68
C PHE A 27 -6.55 -3.78 -7.99
N ALA A 28 -6.22 -2.52 -8.26
CA ALA A 28 -6.67 -1.84 -9.45
C ALA A 28 -5.74 -2.18 -10.63
N HIS A 29 -6.33 -2.60 -11.75
CA HIS A 29 -5.65 -2.76 -13.05
C HIS A 29 -6.21 -1.84 -14.14
N THR A 30 -7.35 -1.19 -13.89
CA THR A 30 -8.09 -0.37 -14.84
C THR A 30 -8.66 0.87 -14.14
N ILE A 31 -8.71 1.98 -14.87
CA ILE A 31 -9.36 3.23 -14.47
C ILE A 31 -10.19 3.76 -15.63
N ASN A 32 -11.45 4.13 -15.38
CA ASN A 32 -12.38 4.64 -16.40
C ASN A 32 -12.45 3.78 -17.67
N GLY A 33 -12.47 2.45 -17.50
CA GLY A 33 -12.54 1.48 -18.60
C GLY A 33 -11.24 1.28 -19.39
N ARG A 34 -10.13 1.93 -19.01
CA ARG A 34 -8.82 1.78 -19.66
C ARG A 34 -7.79 1.14 -18.73
N PRO A 35 -6.82 0.36 -19.25
CA PRO A 35 -5.71 -0.13 -18.45
C PRO A 35 -5.01 1.02 -17.71
N LEU A 36 -4.51 0.75 -16.50
CA LEU A 36 -3.69 1.73 -15.77
C LEU A 36 -2.42 2.05 -16.58
N GLU A 37 -2.16 3.34 -16.76
CA GLU A 37 -0.88 3.81 -17.28
C GLU A 37 0.26 3.48 -16.31
N THR A 38 1.48 3.34 -16.85
CA THR A 38 2.67 2.99 -16.07
C THR A 38 2.89 3.96 -14.91
N ASP A 39 2.77 5.26 -15.13
CA ASP A 39 2.99 6.28 -14.08
C ASP A 39 1.98 6.18 -12.94
N HIS A 40 0.78 5.70 -13.26
CA HIS A 40 -0.29 5.42 -12.30
C HIS A 40 -0.15 4.05 -11.62
N GLY A 41 0.87 3.25 -11.94
CA GLY A 41 1.12 1.96 -11.31
C GLY A 41 0.67 0.76 -12.14
N GLY A 42 0.40 0.93 -13.44
CA GLY A 42 0.08 -0.16 -14.35
C GLY A 42 1.20 -1.20 -14.44
N PRO A 43 0.89 -2.50 -14.58
CA PRO A 43 -0.43 -3.06 -14.86
C PRO A 43 -1.32 -3.23 -13.63
N MET A 44 -0.78 -3.09 -12.41
CA MET A 44 -1.54 -3.29 -11.17
C MET A 44 -0.95 -2.51 -10.00
N ARG A 45 -1.85 -1.90 -9.21
CA ARG A 45 -1.52 -1.25 -7.94
C ARG A 45 -2.49 -1.64 -6.85
N VAL A 46 -2.09 -1.41 -5.60
CA VAL A 46 -2.98 -1.45 -4.44
C VAL A 46 -3.51 -0.05 -4.16
N ILE A 47 -4.81 0.03 -3.88
CA ILE A 47 -5.49 1.23 -3.39
C ILE A 47 -6.02 0.93 -1.99
N THR A 48 -5.70 1.78 -1.03
CA THR A 48 -6.10 1.69 0.38
C THR A 48 -6.78 3.00 0.80
N PRO A 49 -8.07 3.18 0.48
CA PRO A 49 -8.74 4.50 0.50
C PRO A 49 -8.70 5.23 1.85
N ARG A 50 -8.66 4.47 2.95
CA ARG A 50 -8.67 5.01 4.32
C ARG A 50 -7.28 5.36 4.84
N ARG A 51 -6.24 5.29 4.01
CA ARG A 51 -4.84 5.50 4.40
C ARG A 51 -4.17 6.47 3.43
N TYR A 52 -3.10 7.12 3.89
CA TYR A 52 -2.29 7.91 2.97
C TYR A 52 -1.66 7.05 1.88
N ALA A 53 -1.40 7.69 0.73
CA ALA A 53 -1.09 7.03 -0.53
C ALA A 53 0.13 6.10 -0.52
N TRP A 54 1.09 6.28 0.40
CA TRP A 54 2.24 5.39 0.49
C TRP A 54 1.88 3.96 0.93
N LYS A 55 0.73 3.77 1.58
CA LYS A 55 0.23 2.45 1.99
C LYS A 55 -0.38 1.61 0.87
N GLY A 56 -0.36 2.10 -0.37
CA GLY A 56 -0.79 1.38 -1.56
C GLY A 56 0.34 1.29 -2.58
N ALA A 57 0.93 0.10 -2.76
CA ALA A 57 2.04 -0.10 -3.68
C ALA A 57 1.59 0.05 -5.15
N LYS A 58 2.27 0.93 -5.90
CA LYS A 58 2.26 0.89 -7.37
C LYS A 58 3.13 -0.27 -7.86
N TRP A 59 2.81 -0.83 -9.03
CA TRP A 59 3.58 -1.91 -9.65
C TRP A 59 3.75 -3.12 -8.72
N ILE A 60 2.66 -3.53 -8.09
CA ILE A 60 2.72 -4.60 -7.10
C ILE A 60 3.10 -5.92 -7.78
N ARG A 61 4.06 -6.63 -7.18
CA ARG A 61 4.58 -7.91 -7.67
C ARG A 61 4.35 -9.07 -6.70
N GLY A 62 3.94 -8.80 -5.47
CA GLY A 62 3.68 -9.84 -4.48
C GLY A 62 3.23 -9.32 -3.13
N LEU A 63 2.65 -10.23 -2.35
CA LEU A 63 2.28 -10.03 -0.96
C LEU A 63 3.01 -11.06 -0.10
N GLU A 64 3.51 -10.63 1.05
CA GLU A 64 4.12 -11.50 2.04
C GLU A 64 3.35 -11.37 3.36
N PHE A 65 2.88 -12.50 3.90
CA PHE A 65 2.15 -12.53 5.16
C PHE A 65 3.13 -12.72 6.32
N LEU A 66 3.06 -11.81 7.29
CA LEU A 66 4.00 -11.74 8.41
C LEU A 66 3.29 -11.89 9.76
N PRO A 67 3.91 -12.58 10.74
CA PRO A 67 3.37 -12.69 12.09
C PRO A 67 3.47 -11.37 12.87
N LYS A 68 4.54 -10.59 12.60
CA LYS A 68 4.85 -9.30 13.20
C LYS A 68 4.97 -8.24 12.13
N ASP A 69 4.83 -6.99 12.54
CA ASP A 69 4.98 -5.87 11.62
C ASP A 69 6.42 -5.73 11.15
N LYS A 70 6.58 -5.25 9.92
CA LYS A 70 7.88 -4.92 9.32
C LYS A 70 7.71 -3.62 8.54
N PRO A 71 8.39 -2.53 8.94
CA PRO A 71 8.32 -1.25 8.24
C PRO A 71 8.67 -1.40 6.75
N GLY A 72 7.88 -0.75 5.90
CA GLY A 72 8.19 -0.54 4.50
C GLY A 72 9.18 0.61 4.29
N PHE A 73 9.25 1.09 3.05
CA PHE A 73 10.18 2.15 2.66
C PHE A 73 9.92 3.44 3.43
N TRP A 74 8.71 4.00 3.37
CA TRP A 74 8.42 5.29 4.00
C TRP A 74 8.39 5.19 5.53
N GLU A 75 7.89 4.07 6.06
CA GLU A 75 7.81 3.83 7.49
C GLU A 75 9.20 3.75 8.13
N ALA A 76 10.17 3.15 7.42
CA ALA A 76 11.57 3.15 7.83
C ALA A 76 12.25 4.54 7.69
N ASN A 77 11.65 5.46 6.95
CA ASN A 77 12.15 6.82 6.70
C ASN A 77 11.33 7.90 7.43
N GLY A 78 10.72 7.55 8.56
CA GLY A 78 10.09 8.54 9.46
C GLY A 78 8.61 8.80 9.20
N TYR A 79 7.98 8.11 8.26
CA TYR A 79 6.54 8.22 8.03
C TYR A 79 5.75 7.32 8.98
N SER A 80 4.56 7.79 9.33
CA SER A 80 3.68 7.05 10.22
C SER A 80 3.29 5.70 9.62
N ASN A 81 3.25 4.71 10.50
CA ASN A 81 2.80 3.37 10.13
C ASN A 81 1.28 3.27 9.99
N THR A 82 0.53 4.03 10.80
CA THR A 82 -0.94 4.09 10.74
C THR A 82 -1.40 4.86 9.51
N ALA A 83 -0.69 5.93 9.16
CA ALA A 83 -0.92 6.73 7.97
C ALA A 83 -2.39 7.17 7.85
N ASP A 84 -3.00 7.60 8.96
CA ASP A 84 -4.40 8.03 9.05
C ASP A 84 -4.55 9.50 8.62
N PRO A 85 -5.19 9.78 7.47
CA PRO A 85 -5.40 11.14 6.99
C PRO A 85 -6.31 12.00 7.87
N TRP A 86 -7.25 11.39 8.60
CA TRP A 86 -8.25 12.11 9.40
C TRP A 86 -7.66 12.58 10.73
N LYS A 87 -6.56 11.97 11.16
CA LYS A 87 -5.78 12.36 12.34
C LYS A 87 -4.48 13.09 11.99
N ASP A 88 -4.24 13.35 10.70
CA ASP A 88 -3.01 13.90 10.15
C ASP A 88 -1.73 13.15 10.60
N GLU A 89 -1.82 11.83 10.71
CA GLU A 89 -0.70 10.97 11.12
C GLU A 89 0.24 10.75 9.92
N ARG A 90 1.01 11.78 9.54
CA ARG A 90 1.99 11.68 8.44
C ARG A 90 3.34 11.15 8.88
N PHE A 91 3.80 11.57 10.04
CA PHE A 91 5.10 11.24 10.60
C PHE A 91 4.93 10.62 12.00
N TRP A 92 6.02 10.09 12.56
CA TRP A 92 6.07 9.65 13.95
C TRP A 92 6.11 10.82 14.93
#